data_AF-A0A422QDR2-F1
#
_entry.id   AF-A0A422QDR2-F1
#
_cell.length_a   1.000
_cell.length_b   1.000
_cell.length_c   1.000
_cell.angle_alpha   90.00
_cell.angle_beta   90.00
_cell.angle_gamma   90.00
#
_symmetry.space_group_name_H-M   'P 1'
#
loop_
_entity.id
_entity.type
_entity.pdbx_description
1 polymer ?
#
loop_
_entity_poly.entity_id
_entity_poly.type
_entity_poly.pdbx_seq_one_letter_code
_entity_poly.pdbx_strand_id
1 'polypeptide(L)'
;MEADLAHLLARPVTRRQSLRWLGAGVGTAVMPLAGCGGGSADDGYGISTSTTTTGSGTSGGTVGGNAVCSVIPEETGGPYPADGTNRNANGVANALTLSGIVRGDIRASVGGASGVAQGVPLVIRLKIENVLQGCAAAGGAAVYLWHCTREGGYSMYSNGIVDENYLRGVQEADSDGWVTFTTIFPGCYDGRMPHVHFEVYPSLAKANSAANRIKTSQFAFPLATLIDAYASSGYANSVRNLG
;
A
#
# COMPACT_ATOMS: atom_id res chain seq x y z
N MET A 1 -40.07 26.86 -44.93
CA MET A 1 -40.04 26.66 -43.47
C MET A 1 -41.10 25.62 -43.16
N GLU A 2 -40.75 24.54 -42.44
CA GLU A 2 -41.64 23.59 -41.75
C GLU A 2 -42.25 22.36 -42.46
N ALA A 3 -41.82 21.97 -43.67
CA ALA A 3 -42.33 20.73 -44.29
C ALA A 3 -41.33 19.57 -44.47
N ASP A 4 -40.08 19.71 -43.99
CA ASP A 4 -39.03 18.69 -44.24
C ASP A 4 -38.55 17.97 -42.96
N LEU A 5 -39.17 18.26 -41.81
CA LEU A 5 -38.77 17.72 -40.51
C LEU A 5 -39.47 16.40 -40.14
N ALA A 6 -40.56 16.04 -40.83
CA ALA A 6 -41.40 14.90 -40.47
C ALA A 6 -41.00 13.59 -41.18
N HIS A 7 -40.14 13.63 -42.20
CA HIS A 7 -40.03 12.50 -43.11
C HIS A 7 -38.82 11.56 -42.93
N LEU A 8 -37.85 11.83 -42.05
CA LEU A 8 -36.74 10.88 -41.84
C LEU A 8 -36.34 10.66 -40.37
N LEU A 9 -37.27 10.92 -39.46
CA LEU A 9 -37.32 10.31 -38.12
C LEU A 9 -37.78 8.83 -38.15
N ALA A 10 -37.83 8.21 -39.33
CA ALA A 10 -38.24 6.82 -39.50
C ALA A 10 -37.09 5.97 -40.05
N ARG A 11 -36.10 5.62 -39.22
CA ARG A 11 -35.25 4.43 -39.43
C ARG A 11 -34.52 3.99 -38.15
N PRO A 12 -34.67 2.73 -37.71
CA PRO A 12 -34.08 2.23 -36.47
C PRO A 12 -32.56 2.05 -36.56
N VAL A 13 -31.88 2.36 -35.46
CA VAL A 13 -30.44 2.16 -35.24
C VAL A 13 -30.18 0.70 -34.87
N THR A 14 -29.38 0.00 -35.67
CA THR A 14 -28.72 -1.25 -35.27
C THR A 14 -27.22 -1.09 -35.41
N ARG A 15 -26.53 -1.16 -34.26
CA ARG A 15 -25.10 -0.95 -34.11
C ARG A 15 -24.43 -2.32 -33.99
N ARG A 16 -23.97 -2.92 -35.09
CA ARG A 16 -22.96 -3.99 -35.10
C ARG A 16 -22.44 -4.25 -36.53
N GLN A 17 -21.11 -4.25 -36.62
CA GLN A 17 -20.29 -4.93 -37.63
C GLN A 17 -20.22 -4.35 -39.05
N SER A 18 -19.20 -3.53 -39.27
CA SER A 18 -18.22 -3.57 -40.38
C SER A 18 -17.44 -2.25 -40.29
N LEU A 19 -16.11 -2.26 -40.24
CA LEU A 19 -15.25 -2.38 -41.40
C LEU A 19 -13.92 -3.03 -40.98
N ARG A 20 -13.64 -4.21 -41.52
CA ARG A 20 -12.28 -4.61 -41.91
C ARG A 20 -12.14 -4.20 -43.36
N TRP A 21 -11.21 -3.31 -43.69
CA TRP A 21 -10.52 -3.29 -44.97
C TRP A 21 -9.15 -2.65 -44.80
N LEU A 22 -8.22 -3.26 -45.53
CA LEU A 22 -6.77 -3.09 -45.49
C LEU A 22 -6.34 -1.76 -46.11
N GLY A 23 -5.19 -1.25 -45.65
CA GLY A 23 -4.39 -0.27 -46.37
C GLY A 23 -2.92 -0.48 -46.04
N ALA A 24 -2.21 -1.14 -46.95
CA ALA A 24 -0.77 -1.38 -46.91
C ALA A 24 0.01 -0.07 -47.13
N GLY A 25 1.13 0.09 -46.43
CA GLY A 25 2.02 1.24 -46.60
C GLY A 25 3.31 1.13 -45.79
N VAL A 26 4.32 0.52 -46.43
CA VAL A 26 5.77 0.78 -46.36
C VAL A 26 6.28 1.70 -45.24
N GLY A 27 7.24 1.22 -44.42
CA GLY A 27 8.11 2.09 -43.64
C GLY A 27 8.82 1.42 -42.46
N THR A 28 9.98 0.82 -42.71
CA THR A 28 10.94 0.45 -41.67
C THR A 28 11.49 1.70 -40.97
N ALA A 29 11.23 1.84 -39.67
CA ALA A 29 12.03 2.66 -38.76
C ALA A 29 12.03 1.99 -37.38
N VAL A 30 13.04 1.16 -37.16
CA VAL A 30 13.39 0.63 -35.84
C VAL A 30 13.98 1.80 -35.05
N MET A 31 13.21 2.35 -34.11
CA MET A 31 13.71 3.31 -33.14
C MET A 31 14.21 2.52 -31.92
N PRO A 32 15.52 2.46 -31.63
CA PRO A 32 15.99 1.93 -30.36
C PRO A 32 15.63 2.95 -29.28
N LEU A 33 14.69 2.57 -28.40
CA LEU A 33 14.41 3.33 -27.20
C LEU A 33 15.60 3.16 -26.25
N ALA A 34 16.55 4.09 -26.32
CA ALA A 34 17.60 4.25 -25.32
C ALA A 34 16.95 4.72 -24.01
N GLY A 35 16.53 3.75 -23.19
CA GLY A 35 16.12 3.98 -21.81
C GLY A 35 17.33 4.38 -20.98
N CYS A 36 17.40 5.65 -20.63
CA CYS A 36 18.37 6.20 -19.70
C CYS A 36 18.18 5.55 -18.33
N GLY A 37 19.25 4.97 -17.80
CA GLY A 37 19.30 4.46 -16.43
C GLY A 37 19.17 5.59 -15.42
N GLY A 38 18.12 5.52 -14.61
CA GLY A 38 18.08 6.19 -13.32
C GLY A 38 18.53 5.18 -12.27
N GLY A 39 19.82 5.20 -11.94
CA GLY A 39 20.34 4.51 -10.76
C GLY A 39 19.67 5.11 -9.53
N SER A 40 18.67 4.42 -8.99
CA SER A 40 18.30 4.63 -7.60
C SER A 40 19.46 4.09 -6.80
N ALA A 41 20.10 4.95 -6.01
CA ALA A 41 21.06 4.50 -5.02
C ALA A 41 20.31 3.51 -4.13
N ASP A 42 20.75 2.25 -4.16
CA ASP A 42 20.25 1.23 -3.26
C ASP A 42 20.65 1.65 -1.85
N ASP A 43 19.79 2.35 -1.10
CA ASP A 43 20.14 2.82 0.26
C ASP A 43 20.12 1.67 1.29
N GLY A 44 19.96 0.42 0.85
CA GLY A 44 20.41 -0.72 1.63
C GLY A 44 19.52 -1.13 2.79
N TYR A 45 18.20 -0.95 2.75
CA TYR A 45 17.33 -1.37 3.87
C TYR A 45 16.78 -2.79 3.63
N GLY A 46 16.89 -3.66 4.64
CA GLY A 46 16.36 -5.03 4.68
C GLY A 46 15.50 -5.26 5.91
N ILE A 47 14.72 -6.34 5.93
CA ILE A 47 13.91 -6.74 7.08
C ILE A 47 14.24 -8.20 7.40
N SER A 48 14.36 -8.52 8.68
CA SER A 48 14.39 -9.89 9.18
C SER A 48 13.10 -10.19 9.94
N THR A 49 12.28 -11.09 9.38
CA THR A 49 11.04 -11.55 10.02
C THR A 49 11.41 -12.65 11.01
N SER A 50 11.41 -12.35 12.32
CA SER A 50 11.51 -13.37 13.37
C SER A 50 10.23 -13.40 14.21
N THR A 51 9.52 -14.52 14.15
CA THR A 51 8.41 -14.84 15.05
C THR A 51 9.01 -15.47 16.30
N THR A 52 9.12 -14.74 17.40
CA THR A 52 9.62 -15.27 18.67
C THR A 52 8.44 -15.67 19.58
N THR A 53 8.31 -16.98 19.82
CA THR A 53 7.53 -17.54 20.92
C THR A 53 8.34 -17.42 22.21
N THR A 54 7.73 -16.87 23.26
CA THR A 54 8.39 -16.61 24.55
C THR A 54 8.62 -17.91 25.31
N GLY A 55 9.86 -18.41 25.30
CA GLY A 55 10.34 -19.46 26.19
C GLY A 55 11.46 -18.92 27.07
N SER A 56 11.24 -18.88 28.38
CA SER A 56 12.21 -18.41 29.36
C SER A 56 13.37 -19.40 29.49
N GLY A 57 14.60 -18.97 29.23
CA GLY A 57 15.81 -19.76 29.37
C GLY A 57 17.07 -18.90 29.43
N THR A 58 17.88 -19.15 30.45
CA THR A 58 19.02 -18.37 30.95
C THR A 58 20.21 -18.25 29.99
N SER A 59 20.96 -17.16 30.15
CA SER A 59 22.15 -16.74 29.39
C SER A 59 23.25 -17.80 29.21
N GLY A 60 23.82 -17.84 28.00
CA GLY A 60 25.09 -18.47 27.66
C GLY A 60 25.54 -17.96 26.30
N GLY A 61 26.64 -17.20 26.26
CA GLY A 61 27.08 -16.48 25.06
C GLY A 61 27.56 -17.38 23.93
N THR A 62 27.55 -16.87 22.69
CA THR A 62 28.60 -17.08 21.68
C THR A 62 28.27 -16.39 20.35
N VAL A 63 29.33 -15.93 19.70
CA VAL A 63 29.53 -15.78 18.25
C VAL A 63 28.68 -14.72 17.57
N GLY A 64 29.35 -13.60 17.23
CA GLY A 64 28.93 -12.70 16.17
C GLY A 64 28.91 -13.46 14.85
N GLY A 65 27.82 -14.16 14.58
CA GLY A 65 27.43 -14.50 13.22
C GLY A 65 27.02 -13.19 12.56
N ASN A 66 27.61 -12.85 11.42
CA ASN A 66 27.04 -11.82 10.56
C ASN A 66 25.58 -12.20 10.33
N ALA A 67 24.65 -11.40 10.87
CA ALA A 67 23.25 -11.56 10.55
C ALA A 67 23.13 -11.43 9.02
N VAL A 68 22.70 -12.49 8.36
CA VAL A 68 22.44 -12.48 6.92
C VAL A 68 20.99 -12.05 6.76
N CYS A 69 20.79 -10.78 6.44
CA CYS A 69 19.50 -10.24 6.00
C CYS A 69 19.58 -9.95 4.50
N SER A 70 18.42 -9.92 3.84
CA SER A 70 18.30 -9.58 2.43
C SER A 70 17.47 -8.32 2.24
N VAL A 71 17.65 -7.67 1.09
CA VAL A 71 16.78 -6.57 0.68
C VAL A 71 15.37 -7.12 0.53
N ILE A 72 14.40 -6.40 1.08
CA ILE A 72 12.99 -6.76 0.91
C ILE A 72 12.60 -6.65 -0.57
N PRO A 73 11.71 -7.53 -1.09
CA PRO A 73 11.19 -7.36 -2.45
C PRO A 73 10.51 -5.99 -2.64
N GLU A 74 10.73 -5.39 -3.82
CA GLU A 74 9.93 -4.26 -4.26
C GLU A 74 8.54 -4.75 -4.65
N GLU A 75 7.50 -4.06 -4.18
CA GLU A 75 6.13 -4.33 -4.57
C GLU A 75 5.46 -3.03 -5.02
N THR A 76 4.35 -3.14 -5.72
CA THR A 76 3.58 -1.95 -6.12
C THR A 76 2.88 -1.35 -4.90
N GLY A 77 2.85 -0.02 -4.76
CA GLY A 77 1.97 0.66 -3.79
C GLY A 77 0.46 0.50 -4.08
N GLY A 78 0.13 -0.21 -5.16
CA GLY A 78 -1.24 -0.40 -5.61
C GLY A 78 -1.92 0.91 -6.00
N PRO A 79 -3.24 0.90 -6.16
CA PRO A 79 -3.99 2.07 -6.59
C PRO A 79 -4.38 3.00 -5.44
N TYR A 80 -3.94 2.77 -4.20
CA TYR A 80 -4.38 3.54 -3.02
C TYR A 80 -3.28 4.13 -2.10
N PRO A 81 -2.07 4.49 -2.59
CA PRO A 81 -1.08 5.19 -1.78
C PRO A 81 -1.46 6.67 -1.63
N ALA A 82 -1.63 7.14 -0.39
CA ALA A 82 -1.85 8.56 -0.10
C ALA A 82 -0.53 9.28 0.23
N ASP A 83 0.47 9.16 -0.63
CA ASP A 83 1.81 9.73 -0.51
C ASP A 83 2.01 10.97 -1.42
N GLY A 84 0.93 11.44 -2.05
CA GLY A 84 0.93 12.52 -3.03
C GLY A 84 1.12 12.07 -4.49
N THR A 85 1.33 10.78 -4.76
CA THR A 85 1.49 10.27 -6.13
C THR A 85 0.16 9.99 -6.83
N ASN A 86 -0.93 9.88 -6.07
CA ASN A 86 -2.23 9.48 -6.61
C ASN A 86 -3.35 10.48 -6.26
N ARG A 87 -4.49 10.32 -6.93
CA ARG A 87 -5.65 11.21 -6.84
C ARG A 87 -6.92 10.46 -6.47
N ASN A 88 -7.83 11.17 -5.82
CA ASN A 88 -9.17 10.73 -5.47
C ASN A 88 -10.20 11.77 -5.95
N ALA A 89 -11.46 11.65 -5.51
CA ALA A 89 -12.53 12.58 -5.88
C ALA A 89 -12.28 14.03 -5.40
N ASN A 90 -11.44 14.22 -4.37
CA ASN A 90 -11.13 15.50 -3.73
C ASN A 90 -9.78 16.10 -4.19
N GLY A 91 -9.08 15.48 -5.13
CA GLY A 91 -7.80 15.95 -5.66
C GLY A 91 -6.63 15.02 -5.35
N VAL A 92 -5.45 15.59 -5.08
CA VAL A 92 -4.24 14.80 -4.74
C VAL A 92 -4.38 14.25 -3.32
N ALA A 93 -4.30 12.93 -3.19
CA ALA A 93 -4.38 12.27 -1.90
C ALA A 93 -2.98 12.23 -1.25
N ASN A 94 -2.80 12.98 -0.17
CA ASN A 94 -1.53 13.05 0.55
C ASN A 94 -1.70 13.06 2.07
N ALA A 95 -1.67 11.88 2.67
CA ALA A 95 -1.70 11.67 4.11
C ALA A 95 -0.41 12.13 4.80
N LEU A 96 0.76 12.07 4.12
CA LEU A 96 2.07 12.39 4.70
C LEU A 96 2.19 13.85 5.17
N THR A 97 1.31 14.72 4.68
CA THR A 97 1.26 16.15 5.05
C THR A 97 0.20 16.47 6.10
N LEU A 98 -0.60 15.48 6.53
CA LEU A 98 -1.66 15.69 7.51
C LEU A 98 -1.10 15.87 8.92
N SER A 99 -1.61 16.86 9.63
CA SER A 99 -1.35 16.98 11.07
C SER A 99 -1.86 15.73 11.80
N GLY A 100 -0.97 15.10 12.57
CA GLY A 100 -1.26 13.87 13.30
C GLY A 100 -0.99 12.58 12.52
N ILE A 101 -0.44 12.62 11.31
CA ILE A 101 -0.10 11.39 10.56
C ILE A 101 1.02 10.58 11.21
N VAL A 102 1.93 11.24 11.94
CA VAL A 102 2.99 10.57 12.70
C VAL A 102 2.38 9.99 13.98
N ARG A 103 2.08 8.70 13.97
CA ARG A 103 1.32 7.99 15.02
C ARG A 103 1.48 6.48 14.94
N GLY A 104 1.43 5.82 16.09
CA GLY A 104 1.39 4.35 16.19
C GLY A 104 -0.02 3.77 16.12
N ASP A 105 -1.01 4.38 16.76
CA ASP A 105 -2.41 3.96 16.61
C ASP A 105 -3.03 4.63 15.38
N ILE A 106 -3.33 3.82 14.37
CA ILE A 106 -3.86 4.30 13.10
C ILE A 106 -5.36 4.07 12.95
N ARG A 107 -6.07 3.61 13.99
CA ARG A 107 -7.49 3.23 13.86
C ARG A 107 -8.43 4.42 13.68
N ALA A 108 -8.09 5.58 14.23
CA ALA A 108 -8.88 6.81 14.10
C ALA A 108 -8.38 7.69 12.95
N SER A 109 -9.23 8.54 12.41
CA SER A 109 -8.82 9.63 11.52
C SER A 109 -8.20 10.81 12.30
N VAL A 110 -7.48 11.68 11.58
CA VAL A 110 -6.81 12.88 12.08
C VAL A 110 -7.07 14.07 11.15
N GLY A 111 -6.53 15.25 11.48
CA GLY A 111 -6.55 16.40 10.58
C GLY A 111 -7.94 16.94 10.29
N GLY A 112 -8.88 16.81 11.24
CA GLY A 112 -10.27 17.30 11.12
C GLY A 112 -11.30 16.21 10.80
N ALA A 113 -10.87 15.07 10.25
CA ALA A 113 -11.73 13.89 10.12
C ALA A 113 -11.78 13.10 11.44
N SER A 114 -12.89 12.41 11.71
CA SER A 114 -13.19 11.81 13.02
C SER A 114 -13.59 10.34 12.99
N GLY A 115 -13.66 9.71 11.81
CA GLY A 115 -14.02 8.29 11.70
C GLY A 115 -13.05 7.38 12.44
N VAL A 116 -13.55 6.23 12.90
CA VAL A 116 -12.74 5.18 13.54
C VAL A 116 -13.03 3.85 12.86
N ALA A 117 -12.00 3.28 12.26
CA ALA A 117 -12.08 1.98 11.60
C ALA A 117 -12.42 0.87 12.61
N GLN A 118 -13.42 0.06 12.26
CA GLN A 118 -13.85 -1.09 13.05
C GLN A 118 -13.22 -2.37 12.50
N GLY A 119 -12.87 -3.30 13.37
CA GLY A 119 -12.31 -4.59 12.99
C GLY A 119 -11.64 -5.31 14.14
N VAL A 120 -11.10 -6.50 13.88
CA VAL A 120 -10.34 -7.26 14.88
C VAL A 120 -9.04 -6.52 15.17
N PRO A 121 -8.70 -6.17 16.43
CA PRO A 121 -7.46 -5.47 16.73
C PRO A 121 -6.22 -6.25 16.28
N LEU A 122 -5.26 -5.53 15.71
CA LEU A 122 -3.99 -6.06 15.23
C LEU A 122 -2.86 -5.13 15.66
N VAL A 123 -1.76 -5.70 16.16
CA VAL A 123 -0.50 -4.97 16.38
C VAL A 123 0.51 -5.46 15.36
N ILE A 124 1.05 -4.54 14.57
CA ILE A 124 2.08 -4.81 13.58
C ILE A 124 3.39 -4.26 14.11
N ARG A 125 4.41 -5.11 14.21
CA ARG A 125 5.78 -4.70 14.53
C ARG A 125 6.68 -5.01 13.34
N LEU A 126 7.41 -4.01 12.85
CA LEU A 126 8.36 -4.17 11.75
C LEU A 126 9.74 -3.78 12.26
N LYS A 127 10.75 -4.60 11.98
CA LYS A 127 12.15 -4.32 12.33
C LYS A 127 12.93 -3.91 11.09
N ILE A 128 13.26 -2.64 10.97
CA ILE A 128 14.02 -2.11 9.85
C ILE A 128 15.52 -2.31 10.12
N GLU A 129 16.18 -2.98 9.20
CA GLU A 129 17.62 -3.23 9.24
C GLU A 129 18.27 -2.65 7.97
N ASN A 130 19.58 -2.42 7.99
CA ASN A 130 20.32 -1.93 6.84
C ASN A 130 21.31 -2.99 6.33
N VAL A 131 20.98 -3.64 5.21
CA VAL A 131 21.82 -4.64 4.52
C VAL A 131 23.21 -4.11 4.13
N LEU A 132 23.34 -2.81 3.83
CA LEU A 132 24.64 -2.21 3.50
C LEU A 132 25.49 -1.94 4.74
N GLN A 133 24.88 -1.90 5.92
CA GLN A 133 25.54 -1.76 7.21
C GLN A 133 25.57 -3.10 7.98
N GLY A 134 25.70 -4.21 7.25
CA GLY A 134 25.81 -5.54 7.87
C GLY A 134 24.58 -5.93 8.69
N CYS A 135 23.39 -5.53 8.24
CA CYS A 135 22.11 -5.79 8.90
C CYS A 135 21.97 -5.12 10.27
N ALA A 136 22.68 -4.02 10.48
CA ALA A 136 22.48 -3.18 11.66
C ALA A 136 21.06 -2.62 11.69
N ALA A 137 20.52 -2.43 12.90
CA ALA A 137 19.24 -1.77 13.11
C ALA A 137 19.25 -0.36 12.48
N ALA A 138 18.21 -0.05 11.71
CA ALA A 138 18.08 1.22 11.01
C ALA A 138 17.25 2.22 11.85
N GLY A 139 17.76 2.58 13.03
CA GLY A 139 17.10 3.57 13.87
C GLY A 139 17.02 4.95 13.19
N GLY A 140 15.89 5.63 13.38
CA GLY A 140 15.59 6.90 12.72
C GLY A 140 15.00 6.77 11.30
N ALA A 141 14.99 5.58 10.69
CA ALA A 141 14.25 5.36 9.45
C ALA A 141 12.75 5.55 9.69
N ALA A 142 12.00 6.06 8.72
CA ALA A 142 10.55 6.22 8.85
C ALA A 142 9.78 5.23 7.98
N VAL A 143 8.65 4.76 8.50
CA VAL A 143 7.76 3.83 7.81
C VAL A 143 6.38 4.44 7.70
N TYR A 144 5.89 4.60 6.46
CA TYR A 144 4.49 4.89 6.19
C TYR A 144 3.75 3.58 5.92
N LEU A 145 2.68 3.29 6.67
CA LEU A 145 1.91 2.06 6.57
C LEU A 145 0.45 2.38 6.22
N TRP A 146 -0.14 1.61 5.30
CA TRP A 146 -1.58 1.69 5.02
C TRP A 146 -2.19 0.34 4.63
N HIS A 147 -3.49 0.20 4.88
CA HIS A 147 -4.28 -0.94 4.41
C HIS A 147 -5.77 -0.62 4.34
N CYS A 148 -6.57 -1.58 3.85
CA CYS A 148 -8.02 -1.44 3.76
C CYS A 148 -8.74 -1.72 5.09
N THR A 149 -9.96 -1.21 5.19
CA THR A 149 -10.95 -1.52 6.23
C THR A 149 -11.34 -3.01 6.22
N ARG A 150 -12.05 -3.47 7.25
CA ARG A 150 -12.61 -4.83 7.31
C ARG A 150 -13.58 -5.15 6.17
N GLU A 151 -14.18 -4.12 5.54
CA GLU A 151 -15.05 -4.24 4.37
C GLU A 151 -14.29 -4.23 3.02
N GLY A 152 -12.97 -3.99 3.04
CA GLY A 152 -12.13 -3.92 1.84
C GLY A 152 -11.99 -2.51 1.22
N GLY A 153 -12.58 -1.48 1.82
CA GLY A 153 -12.45 -0.09 1.36
C GLY A 153 -11.17 0.59 1.87
N TYR A 154 -10.62 1.52 1.10
CA TYR A 154 -9.48 2.35 1.49
C TYR A 154 -9.93 3.76 1.85
N SER A 155 -9.56 4.23 3.04
CA SER A 155 -9.71 5.64 3.43
C SER A 155 -9.02 6.54 2.42
N MET A 156 -9.56 7.72 2.17
CA MET A 156 -9.15 8.65 1.12
C MET A 156 -9.48 8.23 -0.32
N TYR A 157 -10.10 7.07 -0.57
CA TYR A 157 -10.38 6.63 -1.96
C TYR A 157 -11.76 6.04 -2.14
N SER A 158 -12.17 5.14 -1.27
CA SER A 158 -13.42 4.41 -1.44
C SER A 158 -14.62 5.29 -1.13
N ASN A 159 -15.71 5.09 -1.88
CA ASN A 159 -16.96 5.80 -1.69
C ASN A 159 -17.45 5.66 -0.24
N GLY A 160 -17.95 6.76 0.33
CA GLY A 160 -18.41 6.83 1.72
C GLY A 160 -17.29 7.00 2.76
N ILE A 161 -16.01 6.88 2.38
CA ILE A 161 -14.85 7.05 3.28
C ILE A 161 -13.72 7.86 2.62
N VAL A 162 -14.04 8.63 1.58
CA VAL A 162 -13.09 9.47 0.83
C VAL A 162 -12.55 10.64 1.66
N ASP A 163 -13.33 11.10 2.64
CA ASP A 163 -12.95 12.19 3.56
C ASP A 163 -12.25 11.67 4.83
N GLU A 164 -12.15 10.36 4.99
CA GLU A 164 -11.49 9.72 6.15
C GLU A 164 -10.03 9.39 5.84
N ASN A 165 -9.20 9.25 6.88
CA ASN A 165 -7.78 8.96 6.77
C ASN A 165 -7.24 7.98 7.85
N TYR A 166 -8.12 7.25 8.53
CA TYR A 166 -7.73 6.11 9.35
C TYR A 166 -7.00 5.03 8.54
N LEU A 167 -6.37 4.08 9.24
CA LEU A 167 -5.59 2.96 8.71
C LEU A 167 -4.42 3.41 7.82
N ARG A 168 -3.92 4.61 8.11
CA ARG A 168 -2.74 5.25 7.50
C ARG A 168 -1.93 5.88 8.62
N GLY A 169 -0.62 5.66 8.67
CA GLY A 169 0.22 6.30 9.67
C GLY A 169 1.71 6.18 9.38
N VAL A 170 2.46 7.11 9.94
CA VAL A 170 3.92 7.15 9.88
C VAL A 170 4.49 6.91 11.27
N GLN A 171 5.50 6.06 11.36
CA GLN A 171 6.31 5.89 12.57
C GLN A 171 7.78 6.06 12.21
N GLU A 172 8.55 6.64 13.13
CA GLU A 172 10.02 6.59 13.08
C GLU A 172 10.49 5.36 13.88
N ALA A 173 11.43 4.62 13.32
CA ALA A 173 12.02 3.45 13.94
C ALA A 173 12.86 3.87 15.15
N ASP A 174 12.70 3.15 16.27
CA ASP A 174 13.53 3.35 17.45
C ASP A 174 15.00 2.95 17.21
N SER A 175 15.86 3.11 18.22
CA SER A 175 17.28 2.77 18.10
C SER A 175 17.56 1.31 17.74
N ASP A 176 16.62 0.41 18.02
CA ASP A 176 16.68 -1.02 17.70
C ASP A 176 16.04 -1.36 16.34
N GLY A 177 15.60 -0.33 15.61
CA GLY A 177 15.01 -0.42 14.28
C GLY A 177 13.53 -0.77 14.28
N TRP A 178 12.85 -0.75 15.43
CA TRP A 178 11.45 -1.15 15.49
C TRP A 178 10.49 0.01 15.25
N VAL A 179 9.46 -0.26 14.45
CA VAL A 179 8.19 0.51 14.44
C VAL A 179 7.05 -0.38 14.92
N THR A 180 6.09 0.21 15.62
CA THR A 180 4.90 -0.49 16.11
C THR A 180 3.64 0.26 15.72
N PHE A 181 2.72 -0.44 15.06
CA PHE A 181 1.41 0.09 14.70
C PHE A 181 0.29 -0.68 15.40
N THR A 182 -0.66 0.04 16.00
CA THR A 182 -1.94 -0.50 16.47
C THR A 182 -3.00 -0.21 15.42
N THR A 183 -3.63 -1.26 14.91
CA THR A 183 -4.58 -1.21 13.80
C THR A 183 -5.66 -2.29 13.93
N ILE A 184 -6.35 -2.60 12.84
CA ILE A 184 -7.25 -3.74 12.69
C ILE A 184 -6.73 -4.72 11.63
N PHE A 185 -7.18 -5.97 11.66
CA PHE A 185 -6.95 -6.90 10.56
C PHE A 185 -7.55 -6.38 9.25
N PRO A 186 -6.79 -6.32 8.15
CA PRO A 186 -7.29 -5.81 6.87
C PRO A 186 -8.34 -6.74 6.28
N GLY A 187 -9.31 -6.14 5.58
CA GLY A 187 -10.26 -6.88 4.76
C GLY A 187 -9.66 -7.45 3.48
N CYS A 188 -10.52 -8.08 2.69
CA CYS A 188 -10.22 -8.61 1.36
C CYS A 188 -11.12 -7.87 0.37
N TYR A 189 -10.52 -7.26 -0.64
CA TYR A 189 -11.24 -6.70 -1.78
C TYR A 189 -10.95 -7.52 -3.03
N ASP A 190 -11.82 -7.40 -4.02
CA ASP A 190 -11.82 -8.27 -5.19
C ASP A 190 -10.45 -8.35 -5.89
N GLY A 191 -10.06 -9.58 -6.25
CA GLY A 191 -8.83 -9.89 -6.98
C GLY A 191 -7.51 -9.78 -6.20
N ARG A 192 -7.53 -9.59 -4.86
CA ARG A 192 -6.30 -9.44 -4.05
C ARG A 192 -6.39 -10.16 -2.71
N MET A 193 -5.35 -10.93 -2.37
CA MET A 193 -5.16 -11.45 -1.02
C MET A 193 -5.09 -10.29 -0.01
N PRO A 194 -5.60 -10.44 1.23
CA PRO A 194 -5.47 -9.42 2.27
C PRO A 194 -4.01 -9.08 2.56
N HIS A 195 -3.69 -7.78 2.56
CA HIS A 195 -2.33 -7.29 2.66
C HIS A 195 -2.26 -5.94 3.37
N VAL A 196 -1.06 -5.64 3.85
CA VAL A 196 -0.67 -4.33 4.37
C VAL A 196 0.45 -3.79 3.51
N HIS A 197 0.30 -2.55 3.05
CA HIS A 197 1.33 -1.84 2.32
C HIS A 197 2.19 -1.03 3.27
N PHE A 198 3.43 -0.82 2.88
CA PHE A 198 4.27 0.17 3.52
C PHE A 198 5.33 0.73 2.59
N GLU A 199 5.82 1.90 2.99
CA GLU A 199 6.93 2.60 2.37
C GLU A 199 7.99 2.92 3.43
N VAL A 200 9.25 2.78 3.07
CA VAL A 200 10.40 3.12 3.94
C VAL A 200 11.07 4.39 3.43
N TYR A 201 11.35 5.30 4.35
CA TYR A 201 11.98 6.59 4.14
C TYR A 201 13.27 6.71 4.97
N PRO A 202 14.29 7.46 4.51
CA PRO A 202 15.55 7.59 5.23
C PRO A 202 15.40 8.19 6.62
N SER A 203 14.40 9.06 6.80
CA SER A 203 14.07 9.65 8.10
C SER A 203 12.65 10.20 8.12
N LEU A 204 12.16 10.53 9.31
CA LEU A 204 10.84 11.15 9.48
C LEU A 204 10.71 12.48 8.70
N ALA A 205 11.76 13.29 8.68
CA ALA A 205 11.80 14.55 7.94
C ALA A 205 11.71 14.36 6.41
N LYS A 206 12.05 13.16 5.91
CA LYS A 206 11.96 12.79 4.49
C LYS A 206 10.64 12.10 4.12
N ALA A 207 9.90 11.61 5.11
CA ALA A 207 8.58 10.99 4.95
C ALA A 207 7.45 12.03 4.71
N ASN A 208 7.70 13.01 3.83
CA ASN A 208 6.74 14.04 3.42
C ASN A 208 6.51 14.08 1.90
N SER A 209 7.22 13.24 1.15
CA SER A 209 7.14 13.16 -0.31
C SER A 209 7.59 11.78 -0.77
N ALA A 210 6.78 11.13 -1.60
CA ALA A 210 7.09 9.83 -2.19
C ALA A 210 8.42 9.78 -2.96
N ALA A 211 8.92 10.92 -3.44
CA ALA A 211 10.21 11.00 -4.13
C ALA A 211 11.41 10.66 -3.23
N ASN A 212 11.26 10.74 -1.90
CA ASN A 212 12.32 10.38 -0.94
C ASN A 212 12.24 8.93 -0.48
N ARG A 213 11.27 8.15 -0.96
CA ARG A 213 11.08 6.79 -0.50
C ARG A 213 12.20 5.90 -1.02
N ILE A 214 12.72 5.06 -0.15
CA ILE A 214 13.72 4.04 -0.49
C ILE A 214 13.05 2.79 -1.07
N LYS A 215 11.92 2.39 -0.48
CA LYS A 215 11.27 1.12 -0.79
C LYS A 215 9.76 1.19 -0.66
N THR A 216 9.03 0.66 -1.64
CA THR A 216 7.63 0.25 -1.45
C THR A 216 7.56 -1.27 -1.34
N SER A 217 6.82 -1.77 -0.36
CA SER A 217 6.55 -3.20 -0.26
C SER A 217 5.15 -3.48 0.33
N GLN A 218 4.79 -4.75 0.38
CA GLN A 218 3.57 -5.23 1.02
C GLN A 218 3.82 -6.59 1.67
N PHE A 219 3.04 -6.94 2.68
CA PHE A 219 3.01 -8.30 3.24
C PHE A 219 1.57 -8.80 3.38
N ALA A 220 1.41 -10.11 3.29
CA ALA A 220 0.15 -10.82 3.49
C ALA A 220 0.19 -11.67 4.77
N PHE A 221 -0.92 -12.32 5.07
CA PHE A 221 -1.08 -13.16 6.26
C PHE A 221 -1.32 -14.63 5.88
N PRO A 222 -0.97 -15.59 6.75
CA PRO A 222 -1.36 -16.97 6.58
C PRO A 222 -2.87 -17.11 6.43
N LEU A 223 -3.33 -17.97 5.52
CA LEU A 223 -4.75 -18.16 5.25
C LEU A 223 -5.55 -18.54 6.51
N ALA A 224 -4.98 -19.37 7.39
CA ALA A 224 -5.63 -19.74 8.65
C ALA A 224 -5.90 -18.51 9.56
N THR A 225 -4.96 -17.56 9.64
CA THR A 225 -5.13 -16.31 10.39
C THR A 225 -6.23 -15.44 9.78
N LEU A 226 -6.31 -15.40 8.44
CA LEU A 226 -7.36 -14.66 7.73
C LEU A 226 -8.74 -15.25 8.00
N ILE A 227 -8.87 -16.58 7.93
CA ILE A 227 -10.12 -17.29 8.22
C ILE A 227 -10.59 -17.01 9.64
N ASP A 228 -9.69 -17.05 10.63
CA ASP A 228 -10.01 -16.79 12.03
C ASP A 228 -10.46 -15.33 12.24
N ALA A 229 -9.72 -14.35 11.70
CA ALA A 229 -10.11 -12.95 11.77
C ALA A 229 -11.48 -12.70 11.11
N TYR A 230 -11.76 -13.35 9.97
CA TYR A 230 -12.96 -13.11 9.19
C TYR A 230 -14.21 -13.81 9.72
N ALA A 231 -14.05 -14.71 10.71
CA ALA A 231 -15.17 -15.21 11.50
C ALA A 231 -15.81 -14.11 12.37
N SER A 232 -15.10 -12.99 12.61
CA SER A 232 -15.61 -11.85 13.36
C SER A 232 -16.63 -11.01 12.56
N SER A 233 -17.53 -10.34 13.28
CA SER A 233 -18.55 -9.49 12.66
C SER A 233 -17.96 -8.35 11.81
N GLY A 234 -18.57 -8.10 10.65
CA GLY A 234 -18.19 -7.02 9.73
C GLY A 234 -17.23 -7.41 8.61
N TYR A 235 -16.70 -8.63 8.61
CA TYR A 235 -15.83 -9.14 7.53
C TYR A 235 -16.60 -9.88 6.42
N ALA A 236 -17.94 -9.81 6.38
CA ALA A 236 -18.76 -10.56 5.43
C ALA A 236 -18.40 -10.27 3.96
N ASN A 237 -18.02 -9.04 3.61
CA ASN A 237 -17.53 -8.71 2.27
C ASN A 237 -16.18 -9.39 1.99
N SER A 238 -15.30 -9.39 2.99
CA SER A 238 -13.96 -9.97 2.91
C SER A 238 -13.99 -11.48 2.77
N VAL A 239 -14.90 -12.17 3.48
CA VAL A 239 -15.15 -13.61 3.30
C VAL A 239 -15.53 -13.91 1.85
N ARG A 240 -16.46 -13.14 1.26
CA ARG A 240 -16.91 -13.36 -0.13
C ARG A 240 -15.79 -13.17 -1.16
N ASN A 241 -14.82 -12.30 -0.89
CA ASN A 241 -13.74 -12.00 -1.82
C ASN A 241 -12.53 -12.94 -1.67
N LEU A 242 -12.36 -13.59 -0.51
CA LEU A 242 -11.22 -14.47 -0.26
C LEU A 242 -11.34 -15.83 -1.00
N GLY A 243 -12.56 -16.29 -1.25
CA GLY A 243 -12.87 -17.58 -1.88
C GLY A 243 -13.39 -18.61 -0.89
#